data_AF-A0A534QCD4-F1
#
_entry.id   AF-A0A534QCD4-F1
#
_cell.length_a   1.000
_cell.length_b   1.000
_cell.length_c   1.000
_cell.angle_alpha   90.00
_cell.angle_beta   90.00
_cell.angle_gamma   90.00
#
_symmetry.space_group_name_H-M   'P 1'
#
loop_
_entity.id
_entity.type
_entity.pdbx_description
1 polymer ?
#
loop_
_entity_poly.entity_id
_entity_poly.type
_entity_poly.pdbx_seq_one_letter_code
_entity_poly.pdbx_strand_id
1 'polypeptide(L)'
;MDTHPLIDRIAAALAAIAAPEPIELRGGWSRSMRRTYRDASQAGSGAGPFADVVDVYWKGAVECAQPIAGIAFLQTRRSLHWVKSRPASLQLGVQVSLHAYADHSPGGATFSASLGESFLPGVPVTCGPELEAACAIGPAHTATGRAHRVAEIDGVAFIAVLIPGALLKTGRNHLWRLRDAFAADLPDDVRALLTRQRTGAVDPI
;
A
#
# COMPACT_ATOMS: atom_id res chain seq x y z
N MET A 1 1.27 12.11 10.99
CA MET A 1 2.67 11.89 10.53
C MET A 1 2.87 12.61 9.19
N ASP A 2 4.00 13.30 9.00
CA ASP A 2 4.30 13.97 7.73
C ASP A 2 4.69 12.98 6.64
N THR A 3 4.44 13.31 5.37
CA THR A 3 4.78 12.43 4.24
C THR A 3 6.30 12.38 4.04
N HIS A 4 6.83 11.20 3.73
CA HIS A 4 8.27 11.03 3.52
C HIS A 4 8.74 11.84 2.28
N PRO A 5 9.87 12.57 2.36
CA PRO A 5 10.30 13.47 1.28
C PRO A 5 10.44 12.83 -0.10
N LEU A 6 10.81 11.54 -0.16
CA LEU A 6 10.85 10.78 -1.42
C LEU A 6 9.48 10.69 -2.11
N ILE A 7 8.40 10.49 -1.34
CA ILE A 7 7.05 10.41 -1.88
C ILE A 7 6.66 11.78 -2.46
N ASP A 8 6.96 12.86 -1.74
CA ASP A 8 6.68 14.23 -2.22
C ASP A 8 7.46 14.56 -3.49
N ARG A 9 8.74 14.16 -3.58
CA ARG A 9 9.55 14.30 -4.80
C ARG A 9 8.94 13.53 -5.98
N ILE A 10 8.48 12.30 -5.76
CA ILE A 10 7.83 11.49 -6.81
C ILE A 10 6.54 12.17 -7.27
N ALA A 11 5.69 12.62 -6.34
CA ALA A 11 4.44 13.30 -6.67
C ALA A 11 4.68 14.61 -7.43
N ALA A 12 5.61 15.45 -6.94
CA ALA A 12 5.97 16.71 -7.62
C ALA A 12 6.49 16.47 -9.04
N ALA A 13 7.36 15.46 -9.21
CA ALA A 13 7.89 15.12 -10.53
C ALA A 13 6.82 14.61 -11.49
N LEU A 14 5.88 13.78 -11.02
CA LEU A 14 4.77 13.29 -11.85
C LEU A 14 3.77 14.40 -12.20
N ALA A 15 3.48 15.29 -11.26
CA ALA A 15 2.61 16.45 -11.48
C ALA A 15 3.18 17.42 -12.54
N ALA A 16 4.50 17.47 -12.71
CA ALA A 16 5.15 18.26 -13.76
C ALA A 16 5.03 17.63 -15.16
N ILE A 17 4.78 16.33 -15.25
CA ILE A 17 4.83 15.55 -16.51
C ILE A 17 3.44 15.32 -17.11
N ALA A 18 2.39 15.23 -16.29
CA ALA A 18 1.04 14.94 -16.76
C ALA A 18 -0.03 15.71 -16.02
N ALA A 19 -1.10 16.04 -16.74
CA ALA A 19 -2.29 16.61 -16.14
C ALA A 19 -2.91 15.61 -15.14
N PRO A 20 -3.41 16.09 -13.99
CA PRO A 20 -4.05 15.24 -13.00
C PRO A 20 -5.36 14.67 -13.55
N GLU A 21 -5.54 13.37 -13.43
CA GLU A 21 -6.79 12.69 -13.74
C GLU A 21 -7.52 12.36 -12.45
N PRO A 22 -8.84 12.62 -12.35
CA PRO A 22 -9.62 12.30 -11.16
C PRO A 22 -9.62 10.80 -10.86
N ILE A 23 -9.55 10.49 -9.57
CA ILE A 23 -9.52 9.13 -9.05
C ILE A 23 -10.53 9.01 -7.91
N GLU A 24 -11.25 7.90 -7.90
CA GLU A 24 -12.17 7.54 -6.84
C GLU A 24 -11.72 6.25 -6.13
N LEU A 25 -11.73 6.26 -4.81
CA LEU A 25 -11.46 5.13 -3.93
C LEU A 25 -12.79 4.65 -3.34
N ARG A 26 -13.14 3.38 -3.61
CA ARG A 26 -14.36 2.74 -3.12
C ARG A 26 -14.03 1.45 -2.41
N GLY A 27 -14.75 1.13 -1.34
CA GLY A 27 -14.55 -0.12 -0.63
C GLY A 27 -15.29 -0.15 0.70
N GLY A 28 -15.04 -1.21 1.47
CA GLY A 28 -15.67 -1.39 2.77
C GLY A 28 -14.86 -2.30 3.69
N TRP A 29 -15.13 -2.16 4.99
CA TRP A 29 -14.60 -3.05 6.00
C TRP A 29 -15.34 -4.39 6.01
N SER A 30 -14.59 -5.43 6.31
CA SER A 30 -15.08 -6.78 6.56
C SER A 30 -14.28 -7.37 7.71
N ARG A 31 -14.95 -8.18 8.53
CA ARG A 31 -14.36 -8.81 9.69
C ARG A 31 -14.58 -10.30 9.65
N SER A 32 -13.55 -11.05 9.99
CA SER A 32 -13.60 -12.50 10.16
C SER A 32 -12.78 -12.93 11.36
N MET A 33 -13.09 -14.11 11.87
CA MET A 33 -12.31 -14.75 12.93
C MET A 33 -11.85 -16.09 12.38
N ARG A 34 -10.57 -16.42 12.60
CA ARG A 34 -10.01 -17.71 12.23
C ARG A 34 -9.19 -18.29 13.36
N ARG A 35 -9.04 -19.60 13.35
CA ARG A 35 -8.19 -20.32 14.29
C ARG A 35 -6.83 -20.58 13.68
N THR A 36 -5.77 -20.44 14.47
CA THR A 36 -4.40 -20.73 14.08
C THR A 36 -3.68 -21.50 15.19
N TYR A 37 -2.51 -22.06 14.89
CA TYR A 37 -1.68 -22.67 15.92
C TYR A 37 -1.10 -21.59 16.82
N ARG A 38 -1.03 -21.88 18.13
CA ARG A 38 -0.43 -20.93 19.07
C ARG A 38 1.07 -20.76 18.79
N ASP A 39 1.74 -21.84 18.43
CA ASP A 39 3.16 -21.87 18.15
C ASP A 39 3.47 -22.33 16.72
N ALA A 40 4.47 -21.71 16.10
CA ALA A 40 4.89 -22.06 14.74
C ALA A 40 5.37 -23.52 14.62
N SER A 41 5.89 -24.10 15.70
CA SER A 41 6.34 -25.51 15.77
C SER A 41 5.20 -26.52 15.59
N GLN A 42 3.93 -26.09 15.74
CA GLN A 42 2.76 -26.95 15.66
C GLN A 42 2.12 -26.94 14.26
N ALA A 43 2.63 -26.11 13.34
CA ALA A 43 2.09 -25.97 12.00
C ALA A 43 2.02 -27.34 11.29
N GLY A 44 0.81 -27.76 10.92
CA GLY A 44 0.56 -29.02 10.22
C GLY A 44 0.40 -30.25 11.11
N SER A 45 0.53 -30.12 12.43
CA SER A 45 0.38 -31.25 13.36
C SER A 45 -1.06 -31.73 13.53
N GLY A 46 -2.06 -30.88 13.23
CA GLY A 46 -3.47 -31.14 13.50
C GLY A 46 -3.86 -31.09 14.98
N ALA A 47 -2.88 -30.90 15.87
CA ALA A 47 -3.06 -30.89 17.32
C ALA A 47 -2.81 -29.49 17.89
N GLY A 48 -3.63 -29.08 18.85
CA GLY A 48 -3.49 -27.79 19.54
C GLY A 48 -2.28 -27.72 20.49
N PRO A 49 -2.16 -26.66 21.30
CA PRO A 49 -3.12 -25.57 21.45
C PRO A 49 -3.30 -24.68 20.20
N PHE A 50 -4.54 -24.25 20.03
CA PHE A 50 -4.90 -23.25 19.03
C PHE A 50 -5.10 -21.88 19.69
N ALA A 51 -5.01 -20.83 18.88
CA ALA A 51 -5.36 -19.46 19.23
C ALA A 51 -6.32 -18.91 18.16
N ASP A 52 -7.24 -18.06 18.58
CA ASP A 52 -8.12 -17.39 17.64
C ASP A 52 -7.52 -16.04 17.24
N VAL A 53 -7.66 -15.68 15.96
CA VAL A 53 -7.17 -14.45 15.35
C VAL A 53 -8.36 -13.73 14.75
N VAL A 54 -8.48 -12.45 15.09
CA VAL A 54 -9.40 -11.52 14.46
C VAL A 54 -8.68 -10.91 13.27
N ASP A 55 -9.25 -11.12 12.09
CA ASP A 55 -8.79 -10.50 10.86
C ASP A 55 -9.81 -9.44 10.42
N VAL A 56 -9.34 -8.23 10.19
CA VAL A 56 -10.11 -7.11 9.68
C VAL A 56 -9.51 -6.66 8.37
N TYR A 57 -10.36 -6.52 7.35
CA TYR A 57 -9.95 -6.14 6.01
C TYR A 57 -10.78 -4.97 5.52
N TRP A 58 -10.13 -3.89 5.11
CA TRP A 58 -10.74 -2.96 4.17
C TRP A 58 -10.38 -3.43 2.77
N LYS A 59 -11.40 -3.77 1.98
CA LYS A 59 -11.23 -4.18 0.58
C LYS A 59 -11.93 -3.19 -0.31
N GLY A 60 -11.22 -2.74 -1.32
CA GLY A 60 -11.73 -1.76 -2.25
C GLY A 60 -10.98 -1.74 -3.56
N ALA A 61 -11.23 -0.68 -4.30
CA ALA A 61 -10.56 -0.39 -5.54
C ALA A 61 -10.42 1.11 -5.75
N VAL A 62 -9.39 1.45 -6.49
CA VAL A 62 -9.16 2.76 -7.07
C VAL A 62 -9.63 2.69 -8.51
N GLU A 63 -10.52 3.60 -8.89
CA GLU A 63 -11.14 3.71 -10.21
C GLU A 63 -10.72 5.03 -10.88
N CYS A 64 -10.48 4.96 -12.19
CA CYS A 64 -10.15 6.12 -13.02
C CYS A 64 -10.71 5.93 -14.43
N ALA A 65 -10.97 7.04 -15.14
CA ALA A 65 -11.47 7.00 -16.51
C ALA A 65 -10.44 6.44 -17.50
N GLN A 66 -9.15 6.51 -17.18
CA GLN A 66 -8.07 5.90 -17.95
C GLN A 66 -7.35 4.83 -17.13
N PRO A 67 -6.69 3.86 -17.80
CA PRO A 67 -5.89 2.87 -17.09
C PRO A 67 -4.81 3.55 -16.24
N ILE A 68 -4.70 3.14 -14.98
CA ILE A 68 -3.70 3.64 -14.03
C ILE A 68 -2.87 2.47 -13.48
N ALA A 69 -1.60 2.74 -13.19
CA ALA A 69 -0.78 1.91 -12.30
C ALA A 69 -0.34 2.75 -11.10
N GLY A 70 0.34 2.18 -10.12
CA GLY A 70 0.82 2.97 -9.00
C GLY A 70 1.97 2.36 -8.23
N ILE A 71 2.63 3.23 -7.49
CA ILE A 71 3.59 2.84 -6.46
C ILE A 71 2.91 3.02 -5.09
N ALA A 72 2.93 1.95 -4.32
CA ALA A 72 2.43 1.88 -2.96
C ALA A 72 3.59 2.00 -1.98
N PHE A 73 3.37 2.71 -0.89
CA PHE A 73 4.33 2.97 0.16
C PHE A 73 3.75 2.57 1.51
N LEU A 74 4.53 1.89 2.32
CA LEU A 74 4.30 1.73 3.74
C LEU A 74 5.32 2.59 4.48
N GLN A 75 4.85 3.70 5.03
CA GLN A 75 5.67 4.59 5.83
C GLN A 75 5.46 4.28 7.30
N THR A 76 6.55 4.08 8.02
CA THR A 76 6.57 4.03 9.48
C THR A 76 7.47 5.14 10.02
N ARG A 77 7.54 5.31 11.35
CA ARG A 77 8.52 6.21 11.97
C ARG A 77 9.98 5.82 11.70
N ARG A 78 10.26 4.59 11.26
CA ARG A 78 11.61 4.03 11.13
C ARG A 78 11.98 3.57 9.73
N SER A 79 11.02 3.47 8.82
CA SER A 79 11.29 2.90 7.49
C SER A 79 10.24 3.33 6.48
N LEU A 80 10.66 3.31 5.22
CA LEU A 80 9.77 3.43 4.08
C LEU A 80 9.92 2.19 3.20
N HIS A 81 8.90 1.34 3.16
CA HIS A 81 8.83 0.25 2.19
C HIS A 81 7.99 0.67 1.00
N TRP A 82 8.30 0.16 -0.19
CA TRP A 82 7.51 0.46 -1.37
C TRP A 82 7.41 -0.73 -2.33
N VAL A 83 6.33 -0.74 -3.13
CA VAL A 83 6.08 -1.74 -4.16
C VAL A 83 5.32 -1.11 -5.33
N LYS A 84 5.66 -1.52 -6.55
CA LYS A 84 4.87 -1.20 -7.75
C LYS A 84 3.72 -2.17 -7.91
N SER A 85 2.55 -1.63 -8.23
CA SER A 85 1.38 -2.42 -8.60
C SER A 85 1.65 -3.30 -9.83
N ARG A 86 0.69 -4.17 -10.12
CA ARG A 86 0.54 -4.75 -11.46
C ARG A 86 0.38 -3.69 -12.57
N PRO A 87 0.51 -4.10 -13.85
CA PRO A 87 0.33 -3.20 -14.99
C PRO A 87 -0.96 -2.40 -14.96
N ALA A 88 -0.99 -1.30 -15.72
CA ALA A 88 -2.07 -0.33 -15.68
C ALA A 88 -3.44 -0.97 -16.01
N SER A 89 -4.45 -0.59 -15.23
CA SER A 89 -5.83 -1.07 -15.32
C SER A 89 -6.79 0.09 -15.01
N LEU A 90 -8.02 0.04 -15.52
CA LEU A 90 -9.07 1.00 -15.16
C LEU A 90 -9.44 0.93 -13.66
N GLN A 91 -9.18 -0.23 -13.06
CA GLN A 91 -9.43 -0.51 -11.66
C GLN A 91 -8.22 -1.19 -11.04
N LEU A 92 -7.71 -0.64 -9.94
CA LEU A 92 -6.66 -1.25 -9.13
C LEU A 92 -7.22 -1.65 -7.78
N GLY A 93 -7.18 -2.94 -7.45
CA GLY A 93 -7.57 -3.43 -6.13
C GLY A 93 -6.70 -2.84 -5.02
N VAL A 94 -7.33 -2.47 -3.92
CA VAL A 94 -6.68 -1.94 -2.72
C VAL A 94 -7.12 -2.77 -1.53
N GLN A 95 -6.16 -3.18 -0.71
CA GLN A 95 -6.45 -3.87 0.54
C GLN A 95 -5.67 -3.24 1.67
N VAL A 96 -6.34 -3.05 2.80
CA VAL A 96 -5.73 -2.80 4.11
C VAL A 96 -6.17 -3.92 5.03
N SER A 97 -5.23 -4.46 5.80
CA SER A 97 -5.51 -5.55 6.73
C SER A 97 -4.91 -5.31 8.09
N LEU A 98 -5.68 -5.64 9.11
CA LEU A 98 -5.32 -5.66 10.52
C LEU A 98 -5.55 -7.05 11.07
N HIS A 99 -4.53 -7.63 11.67
CA HIS A 99 -4.58 -8.97 12.25
C HIS A 99 -4.16 -8.92 13.71
N ALA A 100 -4.99 -9.44 14.63
CA ALA A 100 -4.66 -9.51 16.04
C ALA A 100 -5.16 -10.83 16.64
N TYR A 101 -4.48 -11.36 17.66
CA TYR A 101 -5.05 -12.45 18.45
C TYR A 101 -6.32 -11.99 19.17
N ALA A 102 -7.31 -12.88 19.36
CA ALA A 102 -8.59 -12.51 19.95
C ALA A 102 -8.47 -12.07 21.42
N ASP A 103 -7.47 -12.58 22.13
CA ASP A 103 -7.10 -12.21 23.50
C ASP A 103 -6.07 -11.06 23.56
N HIS A 104 -5.85 -10.34 22.46
CA HIS A 104 -4.85 -9.27 22.43
C HIS A 104 -5.08 -8.26 23.56
N SER A 105 -4.07 -8.12 24.41
CA SER A 105 -3.92 -6.92 25.23
C SER A 105 -3.74 -5.70 24.32
N PRO A 106 -4.11 -4.48 24.74
CA PRO A 106 -3.84 -3.27 23.96
C PRO A 106 -2.36 -3.23 23.51
N GLY A 107 -2.10 -3.17 22.20
CA GLY A 107 -0.71 -3.05 21.68
C GLY A 107 -0.20 -4.09 20.67
N GLY A 108 -1.02 -5.00 20.15
CA GLY A 108 -0.51 -6.06 19.26
C GLY A 108 -1.42 -6.42 18.09
N ALA A 109 -1.52 -5.56 17.08
CA ALA A 109 -2.00 -5.96 15.76
C ALA A 109 -0.88 -5.86 14.72
N THR A 110 -1.05 -6.56 13.60
CA THR A 110 -0.21 -6.42 12.41
C THR A 110 -0.99 -5.68 11.35
N PHE A 111 -0.47 -4.53 10.91
CA PHE A 111 -0.97 -3.78 9.77
C PHE A 111 -0.25 -4.23 8.50
N SER A 112 -1.00 -4.46 7.42
CA SER A 112 -0.44 -4.67 6.08
C SER A 112 -1.34 -4.04 5.02
N ALA A 113 -0.78 -3.77 3.85
CA ALA A 113 -1.52 -3.17 2.76
C ALA A 113 -1.05 -3.67 1.40
N SER A 114 -1.90 -3.54 0.38
CA SER A 114 -1.56 -3.87 -1.00
C SER A 114 -2.24 -2.95 -2.00
N LEU A 115 -1.60 -2.82 -3.17
CA LEU A 115 -2.11 -2.08 -4.33
C LEU A 115 -1.92 -2.93 -5.58
N GLY A 116 -3.00 -3.16 -6.33
CA GLY A 116 -2.99 -3.94 -7.56
C GLY A 116 -2.29 -5.29 -7.38
N GLU A 117 -2.70 -6.05 -6.36
CA GLU A 117 -2.15 -7.37 -6.00
C GLU A 117 -0.66 -7.39 -5.64
N SER A 118 -0.09 -6.24 -5.28
CA SER A 118 1.30 -6.12 -4.84
C SER A 118 1.34 -5.71 -3.37
N PHE A 119 1.94 -6.56 -2.54
CA PHE A 119 1.86 -6.46 -1.08
C PHE A 119 3.06 -5.74 -0.47
N LEU A 120 2.77 -4.88 0.49
CA LEU A 120 3.76 -4.29 1.40
C LEU A 120 3.99 -5.25 2.59
N PRO A 121 5.14 -5.16 3.27
CA PRO A 121 5.38 -5.97 4.46
C PRO A 121 4.36 -5.67 5.56
N GLY A 122 4.10 -6.67 6.41
CA GLY A 122 3.33 -6.47 7.64
C GLY A 122 4.19 -5.76 8.70
N VAL A 123 3.62 -4.80 9.40
CA VAL A 123 4.29 -4.08 10.50
C VAL A 123 3.43 -4.12 11.77
N PRO A 124 4.06 -4.21 12.95
CA PRO A 124 3.33 -4.17 14.21
C PRO A 124 2.75 -2.78 14.44
N VAL A 125 1.54 -2.73 14.96
CA VAL A 125 0.82 -1.49 15.32
C VAL A 125 0.13 -1.65 16.67
N THR A 126 0.01 -0.53 17.37
CA THR A 126 -0.76 -0.44 18.61
C THR A 126 -2.18 -0.01 18.25
N CYS A 127 -3.16 -0.80 18.70
CA CYS A 127 -4.58 -0.51 18.51
C CYS A 127 -5.36 -0.88 19.76
N GLY A 128 -6.54 -0.26 19.90
CA GLY A 128 -7.53 -0.66 20.89
C GLY A 128 -8.29 -1.93 20.48
N PRO A 129 -9.32 -2.33 21.24
CA PRO A 129 -10.09 -3.55 21.00
C PRO A 129 -10.87 -3.55 19.67
N GLU A 130 -11.18 -2.35 19.15
CA GLU A 130 -11.87 -2.16 17.88
C GLU A 130 -10.87 -1.84 16.76
N LEU A 131 -10.39 -2.88 16.08
CA LEU A 131 -9.39 -2.76 15.01
C LEU A 131 -9.82 -1.82 13.88
N GLU A 132 -11.07 -1.91 13.41
CA GLU A 132 -11.61 -1.09 12.32
C GLU A 132 -11.60 0.41 12.67
N ALA A 133 -11.91 0.75 13.92
CA ALA A 133 -11.92 2.13 14.39
C ALA A 133 -10.51 2.71 14.56
N ALA A 134 -9.49 1.85 14.72
CA ALA A 134 -8.10 2.28 14.89
C ALA A 134 -7.42 2.71 13.58
N CYS A 135 -7.98 2.33 12.42
CA CYS A 135 -7.41 2.65 11.10
C CYS A 135 -8.33 3.59 10.32
N ALA A 136 -7.87 4.83 10.12
CA ALA A 136 -8.55 5.79 9.28
C ALA A 136 -8.32 5.45 7.79
N ILE A 137 -9.39 5.39 7.00
CA ILE A 137 -9.29 5.35 5.54
C ILE A 137 -9.28 6.79 5.01
N GLY A 138 -8.42 7.03 4.03
CA GLY A 138 -8.25 8.32 3.38
C GLY A 138 -9.48 8.80 2.63
N PRO A 139 -9.42 10.02 2.08
CA PRO A 139 -10.53 10.59 1.33
C PRO A 139 -10.89 9.73 0.11
N ALA A 140 -12.18 9.65 -0.23
CA ALA A 140 -12.63 8.87 -1.37
C ALA A 140 -12.19 9.44 -2.74
N HIS A 141 -11.71 10.68 -2.80
CA HIS A 141 -11.36 11.34 -4.05
C HIS A 141 -9.92 11.88 -4.03
N THR A 142 -9.22 11.72 -5.15
CA THR A 142 -7.87 12.25 -5.37
C THR A 142 -7.61 12.43 -6.87
N ALA A 143 -6.35 12.55 -7.26
CA ALA A 143 -5.94 12.52 -8.65
C ALA A 143 -4.62 11.77 -8.88
N THR A 144 -4.35 11.40 -10.12
CA THR A 144 -3.04 10.89 -10.54
C THR A 144 -1.94 11.91 -10.27
N GLY A 145 -0.70 11.44 -10.10
CA GLY A 145 0.46 12.27 -9.81
C GLY A 145 0.50 12.86 -8.40
N ARG A 146 -0.49 12.57 -7.54
CA ARG A 146 -0.53 13.04 -6.15
C ARG A 146 -0.23 11.90 -5.17
N ALA A 147 0.39 12.26 -4.05
CA ALA A 147 0.48 11.37 -2.89
C ALA A 147 -0.90 11.26 -2.25
N HIS A 148 -1.45 10.05 -2.25
CA HIS A 148 -2.74 9.76 -1.66
C HIS A 148 -2.56 8.86 -0.44
N ARG A 149 -2.83 9.39 0.75
CA ARG A 149 -2.82 8.61 1.98
C ARG A 149 -4.09 7.77 2.03
N VAL A 150 -3.96 6.49 1.66
CA VAL A 150 -5.08 5.53 1.55
C VAL A 150 -5.55 5.10 2.93
N ALA A 151 -4.61 4.88 3.86
CA ALA A 151 -4.94 4.51 5.22
C ALA A 151 -3.86 4.96 6.22
N GLU A 152 -4.25 5.21 7.46
CA GLU A 152 -3.36 5.60 8.55
C GLU A 152 -3.81 4.98 9.88
N ILE A 153 -2.82 4.49 10.63
CA ILE A 153 -2.93 4.03 12.02
C ILE A 153 -1.69 4.53 12.77
N ASP A 154 -1.76 4.79 14.07
CA ASP A 154 -0.69 5.52 14.81
C ASP A 154 0.75 5.14 14.40
N GLY A 155 1.45 6.09 13.78
CA GLY A 155 2.84 5.93 13.35
C GLY A 155 3.08 5.11 12.08
N VAL A 156 2.01 4.69 11.38
CA VAL A 156 2.05 3.92 10.13
C VAL A 156 1.06 4.50 9.11
N ALA A 157 1.53 4.77 7.89
CA ALA A 157 0.68 5.23 6.79
C ALA A 157 0.88 4.38 5.55
N PHE A 158 -0.22 3.98 4.94
CA PHE A 158 -0.26 3.44 3.59
C PHE A 158 -0.56 4.56 2.61
N ILE A 159 0.38 4.84 1.72
CA ILE A 159 0.32 5.94 0.76
C ILE A 159 0.47 5.37 -0.65
N ALA A 160 -0.35 5.82 -1.61
CA ALA A 160 -0.25 5.46 -3.00
C ALA A 160 0.03 6.70 -3.86
N VAL A 161 0.89 6.56 -4.86
CA VAL A 161 1.01 7.54 -5.95
C VAL A 161 0.63 6.84 -7.25
N LEU A 162 -0.46 7.31 -7.85
CA LEU A 162 -1.08 6.70 -9.02
C LEU A 162 -0.64 7.43 -10.29
N ILE A 163 -0.36 6.67 -11.35
CA ILE A 163 0.30 7.15 -12.56
C ILE A 163 -0.59 6.77 -13.76
N PRO A 164 -0.89 7.72 -14.67
CA PRO A 164 -1.62 7.40 -15.89
C PRO A 164 -0.85 6.36 -16.72
N GLY A 165 -1.55 5.32 -17.17
CA GLY A 165 -0.98 4.21 -17.94
C GLY A 165 -0.35 4.65 -19.26
N ALA A 166 -0.81 5.77 -19.83
CA ALA A 166 -0.22 6.38 -21.02
C ALA A 166 1.27 6.73 -20.84
N LEU A 167 1.67 7.10 -19.61
CA LEU A 167 3.07 7.41 -19.29
C LEU A 167 3.95 6.16 -19.17
N LEU A 168 3.34 4.98 -19.14
CA LEU A 168 3.99 3.73 -18.79
C LEU A 168 4.18 2.82 -20.01
N LYS A 169 5.22 1.99 -19.92
CA LYS A 169 5.43 0.82 -20.77
C LYS A 169 5.60 -0.42 -19.89
N THR A 170 5.02 -1.55 -20.30
CA THR A 170 5.11 -2.82 -19.56
C THR A 170 6.07 -3.77 -20.25
N GLY A 171 7.08 -4.24 -19.51
CA GLY A 171 8.03 -5.24 -20.02
C GLY A 171 7.52 -6.67 -19.89
N ARG A 172 8.31 -7.64 -20.39
CA ARG A 172 7.98 -9.08 -20.40
C ARG A 172 7.64 -9.66 -19.01
N ASN A 173 8.21 -9.12 -17.94
CA ASN A 173 7.97 -9.58 -16.57
C ASN A 173 6.73 -8.92 -15.92
N HIS A 174 5.84 -8.32 -16.70
CA HIS A 174 4.70 -7.53 -16.20
C HIS A 174 5.10 -6.41 -15.22
N LEU A 175 6.35 -5.94 -15.32
CA LEU A 175 6.83 -4.77 -14.60
C LEU A 175 6.63 -3.56 -15.50
N TRP A 176 5.81 -2.62 -15.06
CA TRP A 176 5.70 -1.33 -15.73
C TRP A 176 6.88 -0.43 -15.37
N ARG A 177 7.21 0.44 -16.31
CA ARG A 177 8.26 1.46 -16.21
C ARG A 177 7.75 2.73 -16.85
N LEU A 178 8.17 3.88 -16.35
CA LEU A 178 7.95 5.14 -17.05
C LEU A 178 8.62 5.08 -18.44
N ARG A 179 7.96 5.62 -19.47
CA ARG A 179 8.55 5.73 -20.82
C ARG A 179 9.75 6.67 -20.78
N ASP A 180 10.75 6.40 -21.62
CA ASP A 180 12.03 7.10 -21.57
C ASP A 180 11.88 8.61 -21.82
N ALA A 181 10.94 9.00 -22.69
CA ALA A 181 10.59 10.39 -22.97
C ALA A 181 10.15 11.19 -21.74
N PHE A 182 9.56 10.53 -20.74
CA PHE A 182 9.14 11.16 -19.49
C PHE A 182 10.16 10.96 -18.36
N ALA A 183 10.99 9.92 -18.45
CA ALA A 183 11.96 9.59 -17.43
C ALA A 183 13.26 10.39 -17.54
N ALA A 184 13.55 10.98 -18.70
CA ALA A 184 14.81 11.67 -18.95
C ALA A 184 15.06 12.83 -18.00
N ASP A 185 14.01 13.58 -17.66
CA ASP A 185 14.08 14.82 -16.87
C ASP A 185 13.88 14.59 -15.35
N LEU A 186 13.76 13.32 -14.95
CA LEU A 186 13.58 12.96 -13.55
C LEU A 186 14.91 12.94 -12.77
N PRO A 187 14.92 13.38 -11.50
CA PRO A 187 16.03 13.14 -10.59
C PRO A 187 16.41 11.66 -10.53
N ASP A 188 17.70 11.34 -10.39
CA ASP A 188 18.21 9.97 -10.51
C ASP A 188 17.56 8.97 -9.55
N ASP A 189 17.30 9.38 -8.31
CA ASP A 189 16.64 8.56 -7.29
C ASP A 189 15.19 8.22 -7.68
N VAL A 190 14.42 9.23 -8.10
CA VAL A 190 13.04 9.09 -8.60
C VAL A 190 13.01 8.26 -9.89
N ARG A 191 13.92 8.56 -10.81
CA ARG A 191 14.06 7.87 -12.10
C ARG A 191 14.36 6.39 -11.90
N ALA A 192 15.28 6.06 -11.00
CA ALA A 192 15.61 4.66 -10.69
C ALA A 192 14.38 3.90 -10.18
N LEU A 193 13.58 4.52 -9.29
CA LEU A 193 12.35 3.92 -8.79
C LEU A 193 11.30 3.74 -9.88
N LEU A 194 11.11 4.71 -10.77
CA LEU A 194 10.04 4.65 -11.78
C LEU A 194 10.41 3.85 -13.03
N THR A 195 11.70 3.63 -13.29
CA THR A 195 12.18 2.90 -14.48
C THR A 195 12.78 1.53 -14.16
N ARG A 196 13.13 1.25 -12.90
CA ARG A 196 13.74 -0.01 -12.46
C ARG A 196 13.02 -0.54 -11.23
N GLN A 197 13.38 -1.77 -10.84
CA GLN A 197 12.93 -2.44 -9.62
C GLN A 197 11.39 -2.62 -9.52
N ARG A 198 10.98 -3.55 -8.65
CA ARG A 198 9.56 -3.84 -8.35
C ARG A 198 9.18 -3.41 -6.94
N THR A 199 10.11 -3.50 -6.01
CA THR A 199 9.94 -3.22 -4.59
C THR A 199 11.30 -2.80 -4.02
N GLY A 200 11.27 -2.12 -2.88
CA GLY A 200 12.45 -1.77 -2.12
C GLY A 200 12.09 -1.23 -0.75
N ALA A 201 13.12 -0.85 -0.01
CA ALA A 201 13.02 -0.17 1.27
C ALA A 201 14.02 0.99 1.28
N VAL A 202 13.69 2.03 2.02
CA VAL A 202 14.57 3.15 2.35
C VAL A 202 14.62 3.22 3.88
N ASP A 203 15.82 3.04 4.42
CA ASP A 203 16.10 3.26 5.84
C ASP A 203 15.99 4.76 6.15
N PRO A 204 15.71 5.15 7.40
CA PRO A 204 15.44 6.54 7.73
C PRO A 204 16.70 7.39 7.50
N ILE A 205 16.49 8.65 7.10
CA ILE A 205 17.51 9.71 7.12
C ILE A 205 17.72 10.13 8.57
#